data_AF-A0A3M2M5L6-F1
#
_entry.id   AF-A0A3M2M5L6-F1
#
_cell.length_a   1.000
_cell.length_b   1.000
_cell.length_c   1.000
_cell.angle_alpha   90.00
_cell.angle_beta   90.00
_cell.angle_gamma   90.00
#
_symmetry.space_group_name_H-M   'P 1'
#
loop_
_entity.id
_entity.type
_entity.pdbx_description
1 polymer ?
#
loop_
_entity_poly.entity_id
_entity_poly.type
_entity_poly.pdbx_seq_one_letter_code
_entity_poly.pdbx_strand_id
1 'polypeptide(L)'
;MADMDAFREAVVAWVAGGPGEPVHELAARLPVRAVVLVEGPSDVEAVGALAERRGRNLADEGICLLSMGGAMSVGRFAGLLGAPGLGLRLLGLCDEAERPYYARALGPVDGARQSFFVCAADLEDELIRALGVTRVEELVREEGELRALQIFLRQPAQRDRDAGQRLRRFIGTKSGRKIRYGRVLVEALDQDRVPAPLDELLTSL
;
A
#
# COMPACT_ATOMS: atom_id res chain seq x y z
N MET A 1 14.49 12.82 -0.52
CA MET A 1 14.30 11.36 -0.37
C MET A 1 14.88 10.84 0.95
N ALA A 2 16.19 10.93 1.20
CA ALA A 2 16.84 10.39 2.41
C ALA A 2 16.20 10.82 3.74
N ASP A 3 15.71 12.06 3.85
CA ASP A 3 15.10 12.54 5.09
C ASP A 3 13.69 11.96 5.35
N MET A 4 12.91 11.67 4.30
CA MET A 4 11.58 11.05 4.45
C MET A 4 11.72 9.57 4.84
N ASP A 5 12.75 8.89 4.36
CA ASP A 5 13.07 7.53 4.78
C ASP A 5 13.49 7.50 6.26
N ALA A 6 14.34 8.44 6.69
CA ALA A 6 14.67 8.60 8.11
C ALA A 6 13.42 8.89 8.97
N PHE A 7 12.46 9.68 8.47
CA PHE A 7 11.18 9.91 9.15
C PHE A 7 10.37 8.61 9.29
N ARG A 8 10.24 7.81 8.22
CA ARG A 8 9.56 6.50 8.27
C ARG A 8 10.19 5.56 9.29
N GLU A 9 11.52 5.44 9.26
CA GLU A 9 12.27 4.58 10.19
C GLU A 9 12.08 5.02 11.64
N ALA A 10 12.17 6.32 11.91
CA ALA A 10 11.95 6.89 13.23
C ALA A 10 10.52 6.63 13.72
N VAL A 11 9.51 6.77 12.84
CA VAL A 11 8.11 6.48 13.19
C VAL A 11 7.93 5.00 13.52
N VAL A 12 8.47 4.08 12.72
CA VAL A 12 8.39 2.64 12.99
C VAL A 12 9.05 2.29 14.32
N ALA A 13 10.22 2.87 14.62
CA ALA A 13 10.90 2.69 15.89
C ALA A 13 10.07 3.22 17.07
N TRP A 14 9.45 4.40 16.93
CA TRP A 14 8.60 4.99 17.96
C TRP A 14 7.36 4.12 18.25
N VAL A 15 6.69 3.64 17.19
CA VAL A 15 5.54 2.71 17.28
C VAL A 15 5.92 1.39 17.96
N ALA A 16 7.18 0.96 17.81
CA ALA A 16 7.73 -0.22 18.49
C ALA A 16 8.14 0.02 19.95
N GLY A 17 7.94 1.23 20.48
CA GLY A 17 8.28 1.61 21.86
C GLY A 17 9.62 2.33 22.02
N GLY A 18 10.28 2.70 20.91
CA GLY A 18 11.45 3.55 20.90
C GLY A 18 11.13 5.02 21.25
N PRO A 19 12.16 5.89 21.33
CA PRO A 19 11.98 7.31 21.62
C PRO A 19 11.21 8.04 20.52
N GLY A 20 10.37 9.00 20.90
CA GLY A 20 9.57 9.80 19.97
C GLY A 20 10.28 11.08 19.51
N GLU A 21 11.32 11.51 20.22
CA GLU A 21 12.07 12.74 19.96
C GLU A 21 12.59 12.83 18.50
N PRO A 22 13.20 11.77 17.91
CA PRO A 22 13.66 11.84 16.52
C PRO A 22 12.52 12.11 15.52
N VAL A 23 11.32 11.59 15.78
CA VAL A 23 10.16 11.82 14.92
C VAL A 23 9.72 13.28 14.99
N HIS A 24 9.69 13.88 16.18
CA HIS A 24 9.31 15.28 16.35
C HIS A 24 10.34 16.22 15.70
N GLU A 25 11.64 15.94 15.86
CA GLU A 25 12.71 16.72 15.21
C GLU A 25 12.68 16.62 13.68
N LEU A 26 12.35 15.44 13.14
CA LEU A 26 12.20 15.25 11.70
C LEU A 26 10.92 15.92 11.20
N ALA A 27 9.79 15.79 11.90
CA ALA A 27 8.53 16.45 11.56
C ALA A 27 8.64 17.99 11.58
N ALA A 28 9.47 18.56 12.46
CA ALA A 28 9.70 20.01 12.53
C ALA A 28 10.58 20.53 11.37
N ARG A 29 11.43 19.67 10.79
CA ARG A 29 12.35 20.04 9.69
C ARG A 29 11.80 19.71 8.31
N LEU A 30 10.98 18.67 8.22
CA LEU A 30 10.39 18.19 6.98
C LEU A 30 8.98 18.73 6.81
N PRO A 31 8.56 19.09 5.60
CA PRO A 31 7.20 19.56 5.34
C PRO A 31 6.20 18.39 5.32
N VAL A 32 6.22 17.51 6.31
CA VAL A 32 5.28 16.36 6.38
C VAL A 32 3.89 16.89 6.68
N ARG A 33 2.99 16.84 5.70
CA ARG A 33 1.60 17.30 5.81
C ARG A 33 0.60 16.17 5.99
N ALA A 34 0.92 14.99 5.45
CA ALA A 34 0.06 13.82 5.55
C ALA A 34 0.85 12.51 5.58
N VAL A 35 0.22 11.48 6.16
CA VAL A 35 0.73 10.11 6.16
C VAL A 35 -0.30 9.20 5.51
N VAL A 36 0.14 8.39 4.55
CA VAL A 36 -0.66 7.30 3.95
C VAL A 36 -0.25 6.00 4.61
N LEU A 37 -1.17 5.43 5.38
CA LEU A 37 -1.00 4.17 6.10
C LEU A 37 -1.44 3.01 5.21
N VAL A 38 -0.51 2.10 4.93
CA VAL A 38 -0.77 0.87 4.16
C VAL A 38 -0.31 -0.34 4.95
N GLU A 39 -0.82 -1.52 4.61
CA GLU A 39 -0.60 -2.73 5.41
C GLU A 39 0.83 -3.25 5.28
N GLY A 40 1.35 -3.28 4.05
CA GLY A 40 2.65 -3.86 3.78
C GLY A 40 3.47 -3.14 2.71
N PRO A 41 4.72 -3.58 2.50
CA PRO A 41 5.61 -2.91 1.55
C PRO A 41 5.20 -3.12 0.08
N SER A 42 4.39 -4.14 -0.24
CA SER A 42 3.79 -4.28 -1.59
C SER A 42 2.89 -3.11 -1.94
N ASP A 43 2.13 -2.63 -0.97
CA ASP A 43 1.21 -1.51 -1.14
C ASP A 43 1.99 -0.19 -1.27
N VAL A 44 3.13 -0.09 -0.55
CA VAL A 44 4.06 1.03 -0.70
C VAL A 44 4.61 1.10 -2.13
N GLU A 45 5.07 -0.03 -2.68
CA GLU A 45 5.56 -0.10 -4.05
C GLU A 45 4.46 0.23 -5.07
N ALA A 46 3.25 -0.28 -4.86
CA ALA A 46 2.12 -0.01 -5.75
C ALA A 46 1.70 1.46 -5.75
N VAL A 47 1.48 2.06 -4.58
CA VAL A 47 1.07 3.47 -4.45
C VAL A 47 2.19 4.40 -4.93
N GLY A 48 3.45 4.11 -4.59
CA GLY A 48 4.62 4.86 -5.04
C GLY A 48 4.77 4.84 -6.56
N ALA A 49 4.68 3.66 -7.18
CA ALA A 49 4.75 3.52 -8.63
C ALA A 49 3.63 4.28 -9.34
N LEU A 50 2.40 4.27 -8.79
CA LEU A 50 1.29 5.00 -9.41
C LEU A 50 1.49 6.51 -9.32
N ALA A 51 2.02 7.02 -8.21
CA ALA A 51 2.35 8.44 -8.05
C ALA A 51 3.44 8.87 -9.05
N GLU A 52 4.53 8.10 -9.15
CA GLU A 52 5.61 8.35 -10.12
C GLU A 52 5.10 8.37 -11.56
N ARG A 53 4.19 7.44 -11.92
CA ARG A 53 3.54 7.41 -13.24
C ARG A 53 2.70 8.65 -13.53
N ARG A 54 2.19 9.32 -12.49
CA ARG A 54 1.49 10.60 -12.59
C ARG A 54 2.43 11.81 -12.51
N GLY A 55 3.75 11.58 -12.54
CA GLY A 55 4.75 12.62 -12.43
C GLY A 55 4.82 13.26 -11.04
N ARG A 56 4.31 12.57 -10.02
CA ARG A 56 4.25 13.05 -8.63
C ARG A 56 5.38 12.45 -7.81
N ASN A 57 6.03 13.28 -7.01
CA ASN A 57 6.95 12.83 -5.97
C ASN A 57 6.29 13.07 -4.61
N LEU A 58 5.71 12.01 -4.03
CA LEU A 58 5.00 12.09 -2.77
C LEU A 58 5.86 12.67 -1.63
N ALA A 59 7.16 12.35 -1.58
CA ALA A 59 8.03 12.87 -0.54
C ALA A 59 8.24 14.39 -0.67
N ASP A 60 8.43 14.89 -1.90
CA ASP A 60 8.57 16.33 -2.16
C ASP A 60 7.25 17.08 -1.94
N GLU A 61 6.11 16.39 -2.07
CA GLU A 61 4.78 16.89 -1.74
C GLU A 61 4.45 16.86 -0.23
N GLY A 62 5.37 16.36 0.60
CA GLY A 62 5.17 16.27 2.05
C GLY A 62 4.29 15.09 2.49
N ILE A 63 4.15 14.07 1.64
CA ILE A 63 3.35 12.87 1.89
C ILE A 63 4.27 11.71 2.32
N CYS A 64 4.07 11.23 3.54
CA CYS A 64 4.76 10.06 4.04
C CYS A 64 3.93 8.79 3.76
N LEU A 65 4.31 8.02 2.75
CA LEU A 65 3.76 6.67 2.52
C LEU A 65 4.44 5.68 3.48
N LEU A 66 3.65 4.99 4.31
CA LEU A 66 4.15 4.23 5.46
C LEU A 66 3.48 2.85 5.56
N SER A 67 4.30 1.79 5.48
CA SER A 67 3.88 0.42 5.74
C SER A 67 3.81 0.15 7.25
N MET A 68 2.66 -0.33 7.72
CA MET A 68 2.40 -0.54 9.14
C MET A 68 2.77 -1.92 9.68
N GLY A 69 3.10 -2.87 8.78
CA GLY A 69 3.40 -4.26 9.18
C GLY A 69 2.14 -5.05 9.56
N GLY A 70 1.01 -4.74 8.93
CA GLY A 70 -0.30 -5.37 9.13
C GLY A 70 -1.36 -4.43 9.69
N ALA A 71 -2.60 -4.57 9.23
CA ALA A 71 -3.70 -3.65 9.57
C ALA A 71 -4.01 -3.50 11.07
N MET A 72 -3.74 -4.51 11.90
CA MET A 72 -4.03 -4.45 13.34
C MET A 72 -3.27 -3.34 14.08
N SER A 73 -2.16 -2.84 13.54
CA SER A 73 -1.38 -1.76 14.13
C SER A 73 -1.91 -0.36 13.82
N VAL A 74 -2.91 -0.22 12.93
CA VAL A 74 -3.42 1.08 12.44
C VAL A 74 -3.83 2.03 13.56
N GLY A 75 -4.46 1.53 14.63
CA GLY A 75 -4.84 2.36 15.77
C GLY A 75 -3.65 2.97 16.51
N ARG A 76 -2.50 2.27 16.56
CA ARG A 76 -1.28 2.77 17.20
C ARG A 76 -0.63 3.86 16.35
N PHE A 77 -0.50 3.64 15.04
CA PHE A 77 -0.01 4.65 14.11
C PHE A 77 -0.91 5.88 14.12
N ALA A 78 -2.23 5.70 14.07
CA ALA A 78 -3.19 6.80 14.09
C ALA A 78 -3.12 7.63 15.38
N GLY A 79 -2.95 6.99 16.54
CA GLY A 79 -2.81 7.69 17.82
C GLY A 79 -1.54 8.54 17.93
N LEU A 80 -0.43 8.09 17.35
CA LEU A 80 0.86 8.81 17.41
C LEU A 80 1.02 9.87 16.31
N LEU A 81 0.47 9.62 15.12
CA LEU A 81 0.66 10.50 13.96
C LEU A 81 -0.49 11.47 13.75
N GLY A 82 -1.71 11.08 14.10
CA GLY A 82 -2.92 11.87 13.90
C GLY A 82 -3.11 12.97 14.94
N ALA A 83 -4.34 13.48 15.04
CA ALA A 83 -4.71 14.59 15.93
C ALA A 83 -4.24 14.45 17.40
N PRO A 84 -4.25 13.26 18.04
CA PRO A 84 -3.76 13.11 19.41
C PRO A 84 -2.23 13.20 19.57
N GLY A 85 -1.47 13.05 18.48
CA GLY A 85 -0.01 13.06 18.47
C GLY A 85 0.53 14.21 17.63
N LEU A 86 1.16 13.91 16.48
CA LEU A 86 1.77 14.93 15.61
C LEU A 86 0.76 15.83 14.87
N GLY A 87 -0.54 15.54 14.91
CA GLY A 87 -1.55 16.34 14.23
C GLY A 87 -1.55 16.22 12.71
N LEU A 88 -0.92 15.18 12.15
CA LEU A 88 -0.83 14.99 10.70
C LEU A 88 -2.16 14.51 10.13
N ARG A 89 -2.43 14.90 8.88
CA ARG A 89 -3.54 14.33 8.11
C ARG A 89 -3.24 12.86 7.83
N LEU A 90 -4.15 11.96 8.17
CA LEU A 90 -4.00 10.53 7.93
C LEU A 90 -4.91 10.06 6.82
N LEU A 91 -4.34 9.26 5.91
CA LEU A 91 -5.07 8.50 4.92
C LEU A 91 -4.73 7.02 5.05
N GLY A 92 -5.60 6.13 4.54
CA GLY A 92 -5.37 4.69 4.57
C GLY A 92 -5.78 3.97 3.29
N LEU A 93 -5.14 2.85 3.00
CA LEU A 93 -5.58 1.86 2.03
C LEU A 93 -5.59 0.49 2.72
N CYS A 94 -6.72 -0.21 2.68
CA CYS A 94 -6.88 -1.51 3.33
C CYS A 94 -7.76 -2.45 2.52
N ASP A 95 -7.80 -3.72 2.88
CA ASP A 95 -8.75 -4.64 2.29
C ASP A 95 -10.10 -4.61 3.07
N GLU A 96 -11.18 -5.13 2.48
CA GLU A 96 -12.52 -5.08 3.09
C GLU A 96 -12.58 -5.82 4.43
N ALA A 97 -11.76 -6.86 4.62
CA ALA A 97 -11.69 -7.59 5.88
C ALA A 97 -11.12 -6.73 7.03
N GLU A 98 -10.27 -5.75 6.72
CA GLU A 98 -9.57 -4.87 7.64
C GLU A 98 -10.30 -3.55 7.88
N ARG A 99 -11.35 -3.27 7.09
CA ARG A 99 -12.18 -2.07 7.19
C ARG A 99 -12.59 -1.70 8.62
N PRO A 100 -13.03 -2.63 9.51
CA PRO A 100 -13.40 -2.25 10.88
C PRO A 100 -12.25 -1.61 11.69
N TYR A 101 -11.00 -2.03 11.45
CA TYR A 101 -9.84 -1.46 12.13
C TYR A 101 -9.54 -0.05 11.64
N TYR A 102 -9.59 0.17 10.33
CA TYR A 102 -9.38 1.49 9.73
C TYR A 102 -10.52 2.45 10.06
N ALA A 103 -11.77 2.00 10.02
CA ALA A 103 -12.92 2.82 10.42
C ALA A 103 -12.83 3.27 11.87
N ARG A 104 -12.32 2.42 12.77
CA ARG A 104 -12.10 2.80 14.16
C ARG A 104 -10.94 3.79 14.34
N ALA A 105 -9.87 3.66 13.55
CA ALA A 105 -8.66 4.46 13.69
C ALA A 105 -8.70 5.80 12.93
N LEU A 106 -9.32 5.81 11.75
CA LEU A 106 -9.35 6.92 10.78
C LEU A 106 -10.77 7.37 10.43
N GLY A 107 -11.78 6.81 11.10
CA GLY A 107 -13.19 7.15 10.87
C GLY A 107 -13.44 8.66 10.95
N PRO A 108 -14.48 9.14 10.24
CA PRO A 108 -14.75 10.56 10.14
C PRO A 108 -14.94 11.16 11.54
N VAL A 109 -14.09 12.14 11.86
CA VAL A 109 -14.40 13.13 12.89
C VAL A 109 -15.32 14.14 12.21
N ASP A 110 -16.54 14.31 12.73
CA ASP A 110 -17.65 15.10 12.16
C ASP A 110 -17.31 16.03 10.98
N GLY A 111 -17.81 15.69 9.77
CA GLY A 111 -17.70 16.53 8.57
C GLY A 111 -16.45 16.33 7.71
N ALA A 112 -15.52 15.44 8.09
CA ALA A 112 -14.32 15.15 7.30
C ALA A 112 -14.61 14.33 6.02
N ARG A 113 -13.83 14.59 4.95
CA ARG A 113 -13.75 13.73 3.75
C ARG A 113 -13.32 12.31 4.15
N GLN A 114 -13.66 11.32 3.33
CA GLN A 114 -13.22 9.93 3.50
C GLN A 114 -11.70 9.85 3.68
N SER A 115 -11.27 9.25 4.80
CA SER A 115 -9.86 9.15 5.19
C SER A 115 -9.23 7.80 4.89
N PHE A 116 -9.98 6.83 4.34
CA PHE A 116 -9.41 5.55 3.93
C PHE A 116 -10.20 4.92 2.79
N PHE A 117 -9.49 4.15 1.96
CA PHE A 117 -9.99 3.52 0.74
C PHE A 117 -9.86 2.00 0.88
N VAL A 118 -10.81 1.27 0.31
CA VAL A 118 -10.99 -0.16 0.61
C VAL A 118 -10.94 -0.98 -0.67
N CYS A 119 -9.99 -1.91 -0.75
CA CYS A 119 -9.91 -2.94 -1.77
C CYS A 119 -10.94 -4.05 -1.50
N ALA A 120 -11.54 -4.62 -2.54
CA ALA A 120 -12.56 -5.65 -2.39
C ALA A 120 -12.03 -6.94 -1.73
N ALA A 121 -10.87 -7.43 -2.18
CA ALA A 121 -10.25 -8.66 -1.65
C ALA A 121 -8.81 -8.46 -1.20
N ASP A 122 -7.98 -7.82 -2.01
CA ASP A 122 -6.76 -7.12 -1.66
C ASP A 122 -6.28 -6.28 -2.85
N LEU A 123 -5.21 -5.51 -2.67
CA LEU A 123 -4.66 -4.69 -3.73
C LEU A 123 -4.21 -5.51 -4.95
N GLU A 124 -3.63 -6.70 -4.74
CA GLU A 124 -3.25 -7.56 -5.85
C GLU A 124 -4.46 -8.03 -6.67
N ASP A 125 -5.58 -8.35 -6.02
CA ASP A 125 -6.83 -8.73 -6.70
C ASP A 125 -7.36 -7.59 -7.57
N GLU A 126 -7.37 -6.36 -7.05
CA GLU A 126 -7.80 -5.17 -7.80
C GLU A 126 -6.94 -4.96 -9.06
N LEU A 127 -5.62 -5.07 -8.92
CA LEU A 127 -4.67 -4.92 -10.01
C LEU A 127 -4.79 -6.03 -11.05
N ILE A 128 -4.97 -7.29 -10.61
CA ILE A 128 -5.17 -8.43 -11.51
C ILE A 128 -6.50 -8.31 -12.26
N ARG A 129 -7.57 -7.85 -11.62
CA ARG A 129 -8.86 -7.58 -12.27
C ARG A 129 -8.75 -6.48 -13.32
N ALA A 130 -8.01 -5.41 -13.03
CA ALA A 130 -7.82 -4.30 -13.95
C ALA A 130 -7.00 -4.68 -15.20
N LEU A 131 -5.91 -5.42 -15.00
CA LEU A 131 -5.01 -5.88 -16.08
C LEU A 131 -5.58 -7.06 -16.87
N GLY A 132 -6.28 -7.96 -16.19
CA GLY A 132 -6.69 -9.25 -16.71
C GLY A 132 -5.57 -10.31 -16.65
N VAL A 133 -6.00 -11.58 -16.60
CA VAL A 133 -5.12 -12.76 -16.45
C VAL A 133 -4.01 -12.80 -17.51
N THR A 134 -4.34 -12.58 -18.77
CA THR A 134 -3.38 -12.67 -19.88
C THR A 134 -2.23 -11.69 -19.72
N ARG A 135 -2.53 -10.43 -19.39
CA ARG A 135 -1.49 -9.42 -19.20
C ARG A 135 -0.61 -9.74 -18.00
N VAL A 136 -1.20 -10.24 -16.91
CA VAL A 136 -0.43 -10.64 -15.72
C VAL A 136 0.49 -11.83 -16.03
N GLU A 137 0.06 -12.82 -16.82
CA GLU A 137 0.92 -13.93 -17.25
C GLU A 137 2.09 -13.47 -18.14
N GLU A 138 1.88 -12.44 -18.97
CA GLU A 138 2.95 -11.80 -19.75
C GLU A 138 3.96 -11.12 -18.83
N LEU A 139 3.51 -10.34 -17.84
CA LEU A 139 4.38 -9.72 -16.84
C LEU A 139 5.20 -10.76 -16.08
N VAL A 140 4.60 -11.88 -15.69
CA VAL A 140 5.32 -12.99 -15.04
C VAL A 140 6.42 -13.57 -15.95
N ARG A 141 6.20 -13.58 -17.27
CA ARG A 141 7.22 -14.00 -18.25
C ARG A 141 8.33 -12.94 -18.39
N GLU A 142 7.95 -11.67 -18.46
CA GLU A 142 8.88 -10.52 -18.53
C GLU A 142 9.78 -10.47 -17.28
N GLU A 143 9.24 -10.78 -16.10
CA GLU A 143 9.99 -10.92 -14.83
C GLU A 143 10.82 -12.22 -14.73
N GLY A 144 10.84 -13.06 -15.78
CA GLY A 144 11.62 -14.30 -15.82
C GLY A 144 11.07 -15.42 -14.92
N GLU A 145 9.82 -15.30 -14.45
CA GLU A 145 9.22 -16.22 -13.47
C GLU A 145 8.27 -17.26 -14.08
N LEU A 146 8.18 -17.34 -15.41
CA LEU A 146 7.29 -18.27 -16.12
C LEU A 146 7.44 -19.73 -15.65
N ARG A 147 8.67 -20.22 -15.49
CA ARG A 147 8.92 -21.59 -15.02
C ARG A 147 8.40 -21.81 -13.60
N ALA A 148 8.54 -20.82 -12.73
CA ALA A 148 8.03 -20.89 -11.37
C ALA A 148 6.50 -20.91 -11.35
N LEU A 149 5.85 -20.11 -12.19
CA LEU A 149 4.40 -20.12 -12.36
C LEU A 149 3.91 -21.48 -12.85
N GLN A 150 4.53 -22.05 -13.89
CA GLN A 150 4.15 -23.38 -14.40
C GLN A 150 4.24 -24.48 -13.34
N ILE A 151 5.27 -24.46 -12.50
CA ILE A 151 5.41 -25.41 -11.38
C ILE A 151 4.31 -25.17 -10.35
N PHE A 152 4.04 -23.91 -10.00
CA PHE A 152 3.01 -23.54 -9.04
C PHE A 152 1.61 -23.99 -9.49
N LEU A 153 1.27 -23.80 -10.76
CA LEU A 153 -0.03 -24.18 -11.33
C LEU A 153 -0.29 -25.68 -11.32
N ARG A 154 0.76 -26.53 -11.27
CA ARG A 154 0.63 -27.99 -11.16
C ARG A 154 0.28 -28.47 -9.75
N GLN A 155 0.35 -27.60 -8.74
CA GLN A 155 0.08 -27.99 -7.36
C GLN A 155 -1.41 -28.30 -7.16
N PRO A 156 -1.76 -29.39 -6.44
CA PRO A 156 -3.16 -29.76 -6.21
C PRO A 156 -4.01 -28.66 -5.60
N ALA A 157 -3.42 -27.84 -4.72
CA ALA A 157 -4.11 -26.73 -4.07
C ALA A 157 -4.67 -25.69 -5.05
N GLN A 158 -4.17 -25.63 -6.29
CA GLN A 158 -4.61 -24.63 -7.29
C GLN A 158 -5.79 -25.09 -8.15
N ARG A 159 -6.18 -26.38 -8.10
CA ARG A 159 -7.16 -26.96 -9.03
C ARG A 159 -8.51 -26.22 -9.02
N ASP A 160 -9.01 -25.91 -7.83
CA ASP A 160 -10.35 -25.32 -7.66
C ASP A 160 -10.37 -23.78 -7.70
N ARG A 161 -9.21 -23.15 -7.94
CA ARG A 161 -9.10 -21.69 -8.07
C ARG A 161 -9.28 -21.27 -9.52
N ASP A 162 -9.90 -20.12 -9.73
CA ASP A 162 -9.87 -19.46 -11.04
C ASP A 162 -8.47 -18.90 -11.35
N ALA A 163 -8.26 -18.51 -12.61
CA ALA A 163 -6.95 -18.08 -13.07
C ALA A 163 -6.43 -16.82 -12.34
N GLY A 164 -7.29 -15.86 -12.03
CA GLY A 164 -6.92 -14.65 -11.28
C GLY A 164 -6.49 -15.00 -9.86
N GLN A 165 -7.26 -15.84 -9.17
CA GLN A 165 -6.90 -16.33 -7.84
C GLN A 165 -5.58 -17.13 -7.83
N ARG A 166 -5.31 -17.93 -8.87
CA ARG A 166 -4.03 -18.66 -8.99
C ARG A 166 -2.86 -17.69 -9.11
N LEU A 167 -2.99 -16.65 -9.94
CA LEU A 167 -1.95 -15.61 -10.10
C LEU A 167 -1.75 -14.82 -8.81
N ARG A 168 -2.83 -14.37 -8.17
CA ARG A 168 -2.78 -13.71 -6.85
C ARG A 168 -2.03 -14.56 -5.84
N ARG A 169 -2.34 -15.86 -5.75
CA ARG A 169 -1.64 -16.79 -4.86
C ARG A 169 -0.18 -17.01 -5.25
N PHE A 170 0.14 -17.07 -6.54
CA PHE A 170 1.51 -17.20 -7.04
C PHE A 170 2.38 -16.00 -6.62
N ILE A 171 1.86 -14.79 -6.83
CA ILE A 171 2.50 -13.51 -6.45
C ILE A 171 2.75 -13.49 -4.94
N GLY A 172 1.75 -13.90 -4.15
CA GLY A 172 1.84 -13.96 -2.68
C GLY A 172 2.69 -15.09 -2.08
N THR A 173 3.34 -15.96 -2.87
CA THR A 173 4.11 -17.09 -2.29
C THR A 173 5.41 -16.68 -1.58
N LYS A 174 5.95 -15.48 -1.88
CA LYS A 174 7.17 -14.95 -1.25
C LYS A 174 6.99 -13.46 -1.00
N SER A 175 7.37 -12.98 0.18
CA SER A 175 7.31 -11.56 0.53
C SER A 175 8.05 -10.69 -0.50
N GLY A 176 9.28 -11.06 -0.87
CA GLY A 176 10.05 -10.33 -1.89
C GLY A 176 9.40 -10.31 -3.29
N ARG A 177 8.64 -11.36 -3.66
CA ARG A 177 7.86 -11.36 -4.90
C ARG A 177 6.66 -10.42 -4.78
N LYS A 178 5.91 -10.52 -3.69
CA LYS A 178 4.74 -9.67 -3.43
C LYS A 178 5.11 -8.18 -3.51
N ILE A 179 6.21 -7.79 -2.85
CA ILE A 179 6.72 -6.41 -2.86
C ILE A 179 7.02 -5.95 -4.28
N ARG A 180 7.80 -6.73 -5.03
CA ARG A 180 8.14 -6.41 -6.42
C ARG A 180 6.90 -6.25 -7.31
N TYR A 181 5.96 -7.19 -7.21
CA TYR A 181 4.77 -7.18 -8.07
C TYR A 181 3.82 -6.02 -7.77
N GLY A 182 3.87 -5.42 -6.56
CA GLY A 182 3.15 -4.18 -6.28
C GLY A 182 3.46 -3.09 -7.32
N ARG A 183 4.75 -2.87 -7.60
CA ARG A 183 5.20 -1.95 -8.66
C ARG A 183 4.93 -2.46 -10.07
N VAL A 184 5.32 -3.71 -10.39
CA VAL A 184 5.21 -4.27 -11.75
C VAL A 184 3.77 -4.23 -12.27
N LEU A 185 2.80 -4.60 -11.43
CA LEU A 185 1.40 -4.59 -11.83
C LEU A 185 0.89 -3.16 -12.07
N VAL A 186 1.25 -2.21 -11.21
CA VAL A 186 0.86 -0.81 -11.37
C VAL A 186 1.49 -0.18 -12.60
N GLU A 187 2.75 -0.50 -12.90
CA GLU A 187 3.46 0.02 -14.08
C GLU A 187 2.81 -0.43 -15.40
N ALA A 188 2.16 -1.59 -15.38
CA ALA A 188 1.47 -2.14 -16.53
C ALA A 188 0.03 -1.65 -16.73
N LEU A 189 -0.56 -0.89 -15.80
CA LEU A 189 -1.95 -0.42 -15.92
C LEU A 189 -2.12 0.60 -17.05
N ASP A 190 -3.21 0.52 -17.81
CA ASP A 190 -3.64 1.64 -18.65
C ASP A 190 -4.07 2.83 -17.79
N GLN A 191 -3.85 4.07 -18.29
CA GLN A 191 -4.18 5.29 -17.55
C GLN A 191 -5.65 5.35 -17.13
N ASP A 192 -6.56 4.85 -17.99
CA ASP A 192 -8.00 4.85 -17.76
C ASP A 192 -8.51 3.60 -17.00
N ARG A 193 -7.60 2.73 -16.54
CA ARG A 193 -7.94 1.46 -15.86
C ARG A 193 -7.32 1.31 -14.47
N VAL A 194 -7.05 2.43 -13.81
CA VAL A 194 -6.59 2.40 -12.42
C VAL A 194 -7.75 1.95 -11.49
N PRO A 195 -7.54 0.98 -10.59
CA PRO A 195 -8.56 0.60 -9.62
C PRO A 195 -9.00 1.79 -8.76
N ALA A 196 -10.31 1.90 -8.50
CA ALA A 196 -10.89 3.04 -7.78
C ALA A 196 -10.23 3.30 -6.41
N PRO A 197 -9.93 2.30 -5.55
CA PRO A 197 -9.29 2.57 -4.27
C PRO A 197 -7.92 3.26 -4.38
N LEU A 198 -7.13 2.93 -5.41
CA LEU A 198 -5.83 3.57 -5.67
C LEU A 198 -5.99 4.97 -6.27
N ASP A 199 -6.91 5.13 -7.21
CA ASP A 199 -7.15 6.42 -7.88
C ASP A 199 -7.71 7.46 -6.91
N GLU A 200 -8.71 7.07 -6.12
CA GLU A 200 -9.32 7.92 -5.11
C GLU A 200 -8.32 8.29 -4.02
N LEU A 201 -7.48 7.33 -3.57
CA LEU A 201 -6.39 7.60 -2.65
C LEU A 201 -5.50 8.71 -3.17
N LEU A 202 -4.91 8.55 -4.36
CA LEU A 202 -3.99 9.56 -4.90
C LEU A 202 -4.68 10.90 -5.16
N THR A 203 -5.93 10.90 -5.62
CA THR A 203 -6.68 12.14 -5.87
C THR A 203 -6.99 12.91 -4.57
N SER A 204 -6.99 12.22 -3.43
CA SER A 204 -7.22 12.84 -2.12
C SER A 204 -5.96 13.45 -1.49
N LEU A 205 -4.75 13.20 -2.02
CA LEU A 205 -3.45 13.65 -1.48
C LEU A 205 -3.09 15.09 -1.82
#